data_AF-R9M8F8-F1
#
_entry.id   AF-R9M8F8-F1
#
_cell.length_a   1.000
_cell.length_b   1.000
_cell.length_c   1.000
_cell.angle_alpha   90.00
_cell.angle_beta   90.00
_cell.angle_gamma   90.00
#
_symmetry.space_group_name_H-M   'P 1'
#
loop_
_entity.id
_entity.type
_entity.pdbx_description
1 polymer ?
#
loop_
_entity_poly.entity_id
_entity_poly.type
_entity_poly.pdbx_seq_one_letter_code
_entity_poly.pdbx_strand_id
1 'polypeptide(L)'
;MTLNRKGKTVRNLALCVLLGVLLHALMGFPPCTVRAMCRQFQASRLLAGEIEPLHVRHERYGYSGDWVYRVRTFIVAKSGETYASFLYSRNLLQNEIDYHYTPKIEQNALCAAWNGTIYATGPFAEADSAILEIKAELRNRDKVLKSKTFTIAGERLENEVFGFPYSLDMLGGGLSGWAPEDLPDELSLYNIARLWYGDYWDEDGGHGIRHADLPCVLTLYDGSGRELERYDLSIDNYEIFFN
;
A
#
# COMPACT_ATOMS: atom_id res chain seq x y z
N MET A 1 55.68 0.37 -5.69
CA MET A 1 55.56 0.70 -4.25
C MET A 1 55.19 -0.57 -3.47
N THR A 2 56.10 -1.09 -2.66
CA THR A 2 55.87 -2.25 -1.79
C THR A 2 55.12 -1.80 -0.53
N LEU A 3 53.88 -2.27 -0.36
CA LEU A 3 53.07 -1.95 0.82
C LEU A 3 53.73 -2.52 2.08
N ASN A 4 53.86 -1.69 3.11
CA ASN A 4 54.30 -2.13 4.43
C ASN A 4 53.25 -3.07 5.06
N ARG A 5 53.60 -3.72 6.18
CA ARG A 5 52.76 -4.72 6.84
C ARG A 5 51.36 -4.20 7.17
N LYS A 6 51.25 -2.94 7.63
CA LYS A 6 49.96 -2.27 7.93
C LYS A 6 49.14 -2.01 6.66
N GLY A 7 49.79 -1.56 5.58
CA GLY A 7 49.15 -1.33 4.28
C GLY A 7 48.59 -2.62 3.65
N LYS A 8 49.27 -3.76 3.85
CA LYS A 8 48.74 -5.08 3.45
C LYS A 8 47.51 -5.46 4.26
N THR A 9 47.50 -5.21 5.58
CA THR A 9 46.34 -5.48 6.44
C THR A 9 45.12 -4.65 6.06
N VAL A 10 45.28 -3.33 5.85
CA VAL A 10 44.18 -2.45 5.44
C VAL A 10 43.62 -2.86 4.08
N ARG A 11 44.51 -3.17 3.12
CA ARG A 11 44.09 -3.65 1.80
C ARG A 11 43.29 -4.95 1.88
N ASN A 12 43.77 -5.92 2.67
CA ASN A 12 43.08 -7.20 2.81
C ASN A 12 41.74 -7.04 3.52
N LEU A 13 41.64 -6.17 4.52
CA LEU A 13 40.37 -5.84 5.17
C LEU A 13 39.38 -5.21 4.17
N ALA A 14 39.84 -4.22 3.38
CA ALA A 14 39.02 -3.59 2.35
C ALA A 14 38.55 -4.59 1.29
N LEU A 15 39.41 -5.53 0.88
CA LEU A 15 39.05 -6.60 -0.05
C LEU A 15 38.03 -7.58 0.56
N CYS A 16 38.16 -7.92 1.84
CA CYS A 16 37.16 -8.77 2.52
C CYS A 16 35.81 -8.07 2.64
N VAL A 17 35.79 -6.76 2.95
CA VAL A 17 34.55 -5.96 2.96
C VAL A 17 33.92 -5.89 1.57
N LEU A 18 34.72 -5.60 0.54
CA LEU A 18 34.27 -5.59 -0.86
C LEU A 18 33.71 -6.95 -1.28
N LEU A 19 34.40 -8.04 -0.95
CA LEU A 19 33.95 -9.40 -1.25
C LEU A 19 32.65 -9.73 -0.51
N GLY A 20 32.53 -9.32 0.76
CA GLY A 20 31.30 -9.48 1.54
C GLY A 20 30.12 -8.73 0.90
N VAL A 21 30.32 -7.48 0.49
CA VAL A 21 29.31 -6.68 -0.23
C VAL A 21 28.97 -7.30 -1.58
N LEU A 22 29.96 -7.81 -2.32
CA LEU A 22 29.78 -8.41 -3.63
C LEU A 22 29.04 -9.75 -3.56
N LEU A 23 29.39 -10.60 -2.59
CA LEU A 23 28.67 -11.84 -2.30
C LEU A 23 27.23 -11.57 -1.86
N HIS A 24 27.02 -10.54 -1.03
CA HIS A 24 25.69 -10.10 -0.63
C HIS A 24 24.84 -9.72 -1.85
N ALA A 25 25.38 -8.86 -2.73
CA ALA A 25 24.72 -8.46 -3.98
C ALA A 25 24.49 -9.63 -4.95
N LEU A 26 25.44 -10.56 -5.09
CA LEU A 26 25.34 -11.74 -5.96
C LEU A 26 24.31 -12.76 -5.48
N MET A 27 24.04 -12.84 -4.17
CA MET A 27 22.98 -13.71 -3.61
C MET A 27 21.57 -13.17 -3.87
N GLY A 28 21.42 -12.05 -4.59
CA GLY A 28 20.12 -11.44 -4.85
C GLY A 28 19.51 -10.73 -3.64
N PHE A 29 20.34 -10.47 -2.61
CA PHE A 29 19.96 -9.81 -1.37
C PHE A 29 20.64 -8.44 -1.25
N PRO A 30 19.90 -7.39 -0.88
CA PRO A 30 18.44 -7.23 -1.00
C PRO A 30 18.00 -7.05 -2.46
N PRO A 31 16.73 -7.33 -2.80
CA PRO A 31 16.12 -6.82 -4.02
C PRO A 31 15.99 -5.28 -3.92
N CYS A 32 17.09 -4.57 -4.18
CA CYS A 32 17.12 -3.11 -4.08
C CYS A 32 16.46 -2.41 -5.27
N THR A 33 16.15 -3.18 -6.32
CA THR A 33 15.45 -2.71 -7.52
C THR A 33 14.01 -3.21 -7.51
N VAL A 34 13.10 -2.42 -8.05
CA VAL A 34 11.67 -2.79 -8.21
C VAL A 34 11.55 -4.14 -8.91
N ARG A 35 12.29 -4.36 -10.01
CA ARG A 35 12.27 -5.63 -10.75
C ARG A 35 12.65 -6.83 -9.87
N ALA A 36 13.66 -6.68 -9.01
CA ALA A 36 14.04 -7.74 -8.10
C ALA A 36 12.98 -7.97 -7.00
N MET A 37 12.33 -6.90 -6.51
CA MET A 37 11.21 -7.00 -5.57
C MET A 37 10.04 -7.75 -6.18
N CYS A 38 9.65 -7.39 -7.41
CA CYS A 38 8.57 -8.08 -8.14
C CYS A 38 8.91 -9.57 -8.35
N ARG A 39 10.13 -9.91 -8.80
CA ARG A 39 10.57 -11.31 -8.95
C ARG A 39 10.53 -12.10 -7.65
N GLN A 40 10.98 -11.50 -6.55
CA GLN A 40 10.90 -12.14 -5.24
C GLN A 40 9.43 -12.36 -4.83
N PHE A 41 8.56 -11.36 -5.02
CA PHE A 41 7.13 -11.47 -4.73
C PHE A 41 6.49 -12.59 -5.55
N GLN A 42 6.74 -12.61 -6.87
CA GLN A 42 6.27 -13.64 -7.79
C GLN A 42 6.68 -15.04 -7.33
N ALA A 43 7.97 -15.24 -7.01
CA ALA A 43 8.48 -16.51 -6.52
C ALA A 43 7.85 -16.93 -5.18
N SER A 44 7.63 -15.97 -4.27
CA SER A 44 7.03 -16.22 -2.96
C SER A 44 5.54 -16.58 -3.00
N ARG A 45 4.84 -16.17 -4.08
CA ARG A 45 3.40 -16.36 -4.28
C ARG A 45 3.05 -17.34 -5.40
N LEU A 46 4.07 -17.94 -6.04
CA LEU A 46 3.90 -18.89 -7.16
C LEU A 46 3.04 -18.33 -8.30
N LEU A 47 3.17 -17.02 -8.58
CA LEU A 47 2.42 -16.37 -9.65
C LEU A 47 2.89 -16.85 -11.03
N ALA A 48 1.92 -17.14 -11.89
CA ALA A 48 2.17 -17.54 -13.27
C ALA A 48 2.43 -16.32 -14.15
N GLY A 49 3.40 -16.43 -15.08
CA GLY A 49 3.81 -15.34 -15.97
C GLY A 49 4.93 -14.46 -15.39
N GLU A 50 5.49 -13.56 -16.20
CA GLU A 50 6.41 -12.54 -15.70
C GLU A 50 5.59 -11.42 -15.05
N ILE A 51 5.95 -11.06 -13.80
CA ILE A 51 5.33 -9.92 -13.13
C ILE A 51 5.99 -8.61 -13.57
N GLU A 52 5.17 -7.65 -13.99
CA GLU A 52 5.60 -6.35 -14.46
C GLU A 52 5.08 -5.26 -13.50
N PRO A 53 5.93 -4.36 -13.00
CA PRO A 53 5.48 -3.24 -12.20
C PRO A 53 4.70 -2.25 -13.07
N LEU A 54 3.47 -1.94 -12.66
CA LEU A 54 2.63 -0.94 -13.31
C LEU A 54 2.83 0.44 -12.69
N HIS A 55 2.85 0.52 -11.36
CA HIS A 55 3.05 1.77 -10.62
C HIS A 55 3.91 1.53 -9.39
N VAL A 56 4.78 2.50 -9.07
CA VAL A 56 5.71 2.41 -7.94
C VAL A 56 5.72 3.73 -7.19
N ARG A 57 5.53 3.67 -5.87
CA ARG A 57 5.65 4.83 -4.99
C ARG A 57 6.69 4.55 -3.91
N HIS A 58 7.56 5.51 -3.69
CA HIS A 58 8.58 5.47 -2.64
C HIS A 58 8.25 6.47 -1.54
N GLU A 59 8.39 6.04 -0.30
CA GLU A 59 8.28 6.92 0.87
C GLU A 59 9.49 6.75 1.77
N ARG A 60 10.02 7.87 2.24
CA ARG A 60 11.09 7.90 3.23
C ARG A 60 10.49 8.13 4.60
N TYR A 61 10.87 7.31 5.56
CA TYR A 61 10.49 7.48 6.96
C TYR A 61 11.69 7.18 7.86
N GLY A 62 11.60 7.57 9.12
CA GLY A 62 12.65 7.30 10.09
C GLY A 62 12.12 7.45 11.51
N TYR A 63 12.66 6.66 12.41
CA TYR A 63 12.40 6.80 13.84
C TYR A 63 13.44 7.71 14.49
N SER A 64 13.10 8.26 15.65
CA SER A 64 14.07 8.97 16.47
C SER A 64 15.26 8.05 16.79
N GLY A 65 16.45 8.44 16.34
CA GLY A 65 17.68 7.66 16.51
C GLY A 65 18.09 6.82 15.30
N ASP A 66 17.30 6.78 14.23
CA ASP A 66 17.74 6.16 12.97
C ASP A 66 18.89 6.98 12.35
N TRP A 67 20.04 6.35 12.13
CA TRP A 67 21.19 6.97 11.45
C TRP A 67 20.94 7.12 9.94
N VAL A 68 20.12 6.26 9.34
CA VAL A 68 19.76 6.32 7.92
C VAL A 68 18.26 6.17 7.77
N TYR A 69 17.66 6.99 6.90
CA TYR A 69 16.24 6.88 6.58
C TYR A 69 15.89 5.50 6.01
N ARG A 70 14.77 4.99 6.49
CA ARG A 70 14.12 3.80 5.95
C ARG A 70 13.31 4.20 4.72
N VAL A 71 13.09 3.26 3.82
CA VAL A 71 12.32 3.47 2.59
C VAL A 71 11.26 2.41 2.45
N ARG A 72 10.00 2.83 2.36
CA ARG A 72 8.88 2.01 1.92
C ARG A 72 8.73 2.12 0.40
N THR A 73 8.55 0.99 -0.27
CA THR A 73 8.34 0.92 -1.72
C THR A 73 7.05 0.16 -1.99
N PHE A 74 5.98 0.91 -2.25
CA PHE A 74 4.69 0.37 -2.64
C PHE A 74 4.69 0.10 -4.13
N ILE A 75 4.25 -1.09 -4.52
CA ILE A 75 4.25 -1.54 -5.91
C ILE A 75 2.86 -2.07 -6.24
N VAL A 76 2.32 -1.56 -7.34
CA VAL A 76 1.20 -2.17 -8.07
C VAL A 76 1.79 -2.83 -9.30
N ALA A 77 1.44 -4.09 -9.54
CA ALA A 77 2.02 -4.90 -10.59
C ALA A 77 0.99 -5.82 -11.23
N LYS A 78 1.35 -6.36 -12.39
CA LYS A 78 0.51 -7.26 -13.20
C LYS A 78 1.31 -8.48 -13.63
N SER A 79 0.65 -9.63 -13.68
CA SER A 79 1.17 -10.87 -14.21
C SER A 79 0.05 -11.55 -15.02
N GLY A 80 0.05 -11.36 -16.34
CA GLY A 80 -1.06 -11.76 -17.19
C GLY A 80 -2.35 -11.01 -16.83
N GLU A 81 -3.41 -11.73 -16.46
CA GLU A 81 -4.71 -11.17 -16.02
C GLU A 81 -4.78 -10.97 -14.49
N THR A 82 -3.69 -11.28 -13.77
CA THR A 82 -3.62 -11.14 -12.31
C THR A 82 -2.93 -9.82 -11.95
N TYR A 83 -3.54 -9.05 -11.08
CA TYR A 83 -3.00 -7.80 -10.54
C TYR A 83 -2.63 -8.00 -9.07
N ALA A 84 -1.57 -7.33 -8.63
CA ALA A 84 -1.09 -7.44 -7.26
C ALA A 84 -0.64 -6.09 -6.70
N SER A 85 -0.87 -5.88 -5.42
CA SER A 85 -0.25 -4.80 -4.64
C SER A 85 0.58 -5.37 -3.50
N PHE A 86 1.76 -4.80 -3.29
CA PHE A 86 2.64 -5.20 -2.19
C PHE A 86 3.56 -4.06 -1.79
N LEU A 87 3.99 -4.09 -0.54
CA LEU A 87 4.86 -3.10 0.06
C LEU A 87 6.16 -3.74 0.50
N TYR A 88 7.27 -3.12 0.16
CA TYR A 88 8.59 -3.47 0.70
C TYR A 88 9.06 -2.41 1.68
N SER A 89 9.64 -2.85 2.80
CA SER A 89 10.36 -2.00 3.73
C SER A 89 11.86 -2.24 3.58
N ARG A 90 12.59 -1.14 3.41
CA ARG A 90 14.04 -1.13 3.26
C ARG A 90 14.69 -0.34 4.38
N ASN A 91 15.66 -0.96 5.04
CA ASN A 91 16.60 -0.29 5.93
C ASN A 91 18.02 -0.73 5.58
N LEU A 92 18.85 0.20 5.10
CA LEU A 92 20.18 -0.10 4.56
C LEU A 92 20.14 -1.21 3.50
N LEU A 93 20.74 -2.36 3.81
CA LEU A 93 20.80 -3.57 2.97
C LEU A 93 19.69 -4.58 3.28
N GLN A 94 18.87 -4.35 4.30
CA GLN A 94 17.68 -5.17 4.54
C GLN A 94 16.55 -4.66 3.64
N ASN A 95 15.94 -5.56 2.89
CA ASN A 95 14.74 -5.29 2.11
C ASN A 95 13.82 -6.50 2.17
N GLU A 96 12.63 -6.30 2.71
CA GLU A 96 11.67 -7.35 2.97
C GLU A 96 10.26 -6.85 2.71
N ILE A 97 9.32 -7.78 2.51
CA ILE A 97 7.90 -7.43 2.42
C ILE A 97 7.49 -6.83 3.76
N ASP A 98 6.89 -5.65 3.75
CA ASP A 98 6.47 -4.95 4.96
C ASP A 98 5.37 -5.76 5.63
N TYR A 99 5.63 -6.23 6.86
CA TYR A 99 4.72 -7.10 7.58
C TYR A 99 3.43 -6.40 8.03
N HIS A 100 3.38 -5.07 8.00
CA HIS A 100 2.18 -4.31 8.35
C HIS A 100 1.23 -4.11 7.16
N TYR A 101 1.67 -4.42 5.94
CA TYR A 101 0.86 -4.34 4.73
C TYR A 101 0.60 -5.74 4.20
N THR A 102 -0.68 -6.15 4.17
CA THR A 102 -1.07 -7.43 3.58
C THR A 102 -1.08 -7.30 2.06
N PRO A 103 -0.25 -8.05 1.32
CA PRO A 103 -0.30 -8.02 -0.12
C PRO A 103 -1.64 -8.50 -0.65
N LYS A 104 -2.17 -7.82 -1.68
CA LYS A 104 -3.39 -8.23 -2.38
C LYS A 104 -3.07 -8.76 -3.76
N ILE A 105 -3.84 -9.74 -4.19
CA ILE A 105 -3.71 -10.40 -5.49
C ILE A 105 -5.12 -10.72 -5.97
N GLU A 106 -5.52 -10.14 -7.10
CA GLU A 106 -6.86 -10.31 -7.66
C GLU A 106 -6.80 -10.51 -9.18
N GLN A 107 -7.83 -11.14 -9.73
CA GLN A 107 -7.97 -11.31 -11.18
C GLN A 107 -8.74 -10.14 -11.79
N ASN A 108 -8.38 -9.76 -13.01
CA ASN A 108 -8.99 -8.72 -13.83
C ASN A 108 -8.82 -7.28 -13.33
N ALA A 109 -9.09 -7.01 -12.06
CA ALA A 109 -8.87 -5.70 -11.45
C ALA A 109 -8.64 -5.81 -9.94
N LEU A 110 -7.95 -4.81 -9.38
CA LEU A 110 -7.60 -4.75 -7.97
C LEU A 110 -7.73 -3.32 -7.46
N CYS A 111 -8.25 -3.18 -6.23
CA CYS A 111 -8.14 -1.97 -5.43
C CYS A 111 -7.31 -2.23 -4.17
N ALA A 112 -6.37 -1.33 -3.90
CA ALA A 112 -5.52 -1.36 -2.71
C ALA A 112 -5.27 0.05 -2.22
N ALA A 113 -5.16 0.26 -0.91
CA ALA A 113 -4.90 1.59 -0.36
C ALA A 113 -3.52 1.67 0.30
N TRP A 114 -2.86 2.80 0.13
CA TRP A 114 -1.62 3.07 0.83
C TRP A 114 -1.38 4.57 0.93
N ASN A 115 -1.11 5.04 2.15
CA ASN A 115 -0.66 6.39 2.44
C ASN A 115 -1.54 7.50 1.78
N GLY A 116 -2.83 7.48 2.12
CA GLY A 116 -3.80 8.50 1.70
C GLY A 116 -4.26 8.39 0.23
N THR A 117 -3.97 7.28 -0.44
CA THR A 117 -4.38 7.06 -1.82
C THR A 117 -4.85 5.64 -2.00
N ILE A 118 -5.98 5.47 -2.68
CA ILE A 118 -6.42 4.17 -3.18
C ILE A 118 -5.95 4.02 -4.62
N TYR A 119 -5.36 2.89 -4.96
CA TYR A 119 -4.89 2.56 -6.29
C TYR A 119 -5.83 1.51 -6.86
N ALA A 120 -6.49 1.84 -7.96
CA ALA A 120 -7.19 0.86 -8.77
C ALA A 120 -6.33 0.49 -9.98
N THR A 121 -6.23 -0.79 -10.28
CA THR A 121 -5.54 -1.29 -11.47
C THR A 121 -6.34 -2.37 -12.17
N GLY A 122 -6.23 -2.42 -13.50
CA GLY A 122 -6.97 -3.32 -14.37
C GLY A 122 -6.71 -2.97 -15.84
N PRO A 123 -7.45 -3.58 -16.79
CA PRO A 123 -7.29 -3.32 -18.23
C PRO A 123 -7.90 -1.96 -18.64
N PHE A 124 -7.39 -0.88 -18.07
CA PHE A 124 -7.99 0.46 -18.14
C PHE A 124 -7.44 1.33 -19.27
N ALA A 125 -6.76 0.74 -20.25
CA ALA A 125 -6.02 1.47 -21.27
C ALA A 125 -6.88 2.51 -22.03
N GLU A 126 -8.16 2.18 -22.26
CA GLU A 126 -9.13 3.01 -22.98
C GLU A 126 -9.84 4.05 -22.10
N ALA A 127 -9.67 4.01 -20.78
CA ALA A 127 -10.31 4.93 -19.85
C ALA A 127 -9.51 6.25 -19.72
N ASP A 128 -10.22 7.36 -19.78
CA ASP A 128 -9.64 8.70 -19.60
C ASP A 128 -9.87 9.24 -18.18
N SER A 129 -10.97 8.84 -17.54
CA SER A 129 -11.25 9.20 -16.15
C SER A 129 -11.95 8.05 -15.41
N ALA A 130 -11.92 8.13 -14.08
CA ALA A 130 -12.52 7.13 -13.22
C ALA A 130 -13.16 7.75 -11.98
N ILE A 131 -14.21 7.12 -11.48
CA ILE A 131 -14.85 7.44 -10.21
C ILE A 131 -14.85 6.18 -9.36
N LEU A 132 -14.50 6.31 -8.08
CA LEU A 132 -14.57 5.24 -7.11
C LEU A 132 -15.62 5.57 -6.05
N GLU A 133 -16.62 4.70 -5.91
CA GLU A 133 -17.63 4.76 -4.86
C GLU A 133 -17.29 3.74 -3.77
N ILE A 134 -17.04 4.18 -2.54
CA ILE A 134 -16.65 3.32 -1.43
C ILE A 134 -17.74 3.35 -0.37
N LYS A 135 -18.25 2.19 0.01
CA LYS A 135 -19.30 2.08 1.02
C LYS A 135 -18.72 1.63 2.37
N ALA A 136 -18.73 2.53 3.34
CA ALA A 136 -18.48 2.17 4.73
C ALA A 136 -19.82 1.80 5.41
N GLU A 137 -19.77 0.85 6.33
CA GLU A 137 -20.94 0.40 7.09
C GLU A 137 -20.59 0.19 8.56
N LEU A 138 -21.29 0.91 9.45
CA LEU A 138 -21.27 0.62 10.87
C LEU A 138 -22.17 -0.58 11.13
N ARG A 139 -21.59 -1.68 11.61
CA ARG A 139 -22.31 -2.94 11.86
C ARG A 139 -22.31 -3.28 13.34
N ASN A 140 -23.44 -3.81 13.81
CA ASN A 140 -23.54 -4.53 15.08
C ASN A 140 -23.94 -5.97 14.77
N ARG A 141 -23.00 -6.90 14.95
CA ARG A 141 -23.08 -8.27 14.43
C ARG A 141 -23.39 -8.20 12.92
N ASP A 142 -24.48 -8.80 12.47
CA ASP A 142 -24.86 -8.82 11.05
C ASP A 142 -25.77 -7.67 10.63
N LYS A 143 -26.17 -6.80 11.56
CA LYS A 143 -27.07 -5.69 11.28
C LYS A 143 -26.29 -4.42 10.95
N VAL A 144 -26.52 -3.88 9.75
CA VAL A 144 -26.05 -2.53 9.39
C VAL A 144 -26.85 -1.49 10.17
N LEU A 145 -26.16 -0.70 10.98
CA LEU A 145 -26.73 0.41 11.76
C LEU A 145 -26.71 1.71 10.96
N LYS A 146 -25.59 2.01 10.28
CA LYS A 146 -25.41 3.17 9.41
C LYS A 146 -24.53 2.79 8.22
N SER A 147 -24.70 3.48 7.10
CA SER A 147 -23.82 3.37 5.95
C SER A 147 -23.51 4.74 5.38
N LYS A 148 -22.30 4.92 4.85
CA LYS A 148 -21.89 6.13 4.15
C LYS A 148 -21.17 5.74 2.87
N THR A 149 -21.53 6.39 1.78
CA THR A 149 -20.86 6.23 0.49
C THR A 149 -19.95 7.43 0.24
N PHE A 150 -18.72 7.17 -0.13
CA PHE A 150 -17.74 8.15 -0.55
C PHE A 150 -17.52 8.05 -2.05
N THR A 151 -17.73 9.15 -2.76
CA THR A 151 -17.46 9.22 -4.19
C THR A 151 -16.18 10.02 -4.39
N ILE A 152 -15.14 9.37 -4.90
CA ILE A 152 -13.81 9.96 -5.09
C ILE A 152 -13.49 9.95 -6.58
N ALA A 153 -13.14 11.12 -7.12
CA ALA A 153 -12.65 11.23 -8.50
C ALA A 153 -11.20 10.72 -8.57
N GLY A 154 -10.93 9.90 -9.58
CA GLY A 154 -9.61 9.33 -9.82
C GLY A 154 -8.72 10.23 -10.66
N GLU A 155 -7.44 10.20 -10.35
CA GLU A 155 -6.33 10.70 -11.16
C GLU A 155 -5.74 9.54 -11.95
N ARG A 156 -5.53 9.73 -13.26
CA ARG A 156 -4.80 8.74 -14.05
C ARG A 156 -3.32 8.84 -13.70
N LEU A 157 -2.76 7.78 -13.13
CA LEU A 157 -1.35 7.70 -12.78
C LEU A 157 -0.54 7.07 -13.90
N GLU A 158 -1.07 5.99 -14.48
CA GLU A 158 -0.46 5.21 -15.55
C GLU A 158 -1.56 4.66 -16.48
N ASN A 159 -1.17 4.03 -17.59
CA ASN A 159 -2.14 3.50 -18.57
C ASN A 159 -3.18 2.56 -17.94
N GLU A 160 -2.78 1.76 -16.96
CA GLU A 160 -3.58 0.72 -16.29
C GLU A 160 -3.81 1.01 -14.80
N VAL A 161 -3.54 2.24 -14.34
CA VAL A 161 -3.61 2.60 -12.91
C VAL A 161 -4.24 3.98 -12.70
N PHE A 162 -5.26 4.01 -11.84
CA PHE A 162 -5.86 5.24 -11.30
C PHE A 162 -5.59 5.36 -9.80
N GLY A 163 -5.31 6.58 -9.34
CA GLY A 163 -5.17 6.93 -7.93
C GLY A 163 -6.36 7.75 -7.45
N PHE A 164 -6.89 7.43 -6.28
CA PHE A 164 -8.04 8.10 -5.64
C PHE A 164 -7.59 8.64 -4.29
N PRO A 165 -7.23 9.93 -4.20
CA PRO A 165 -6.73 10.51 -2.97
C PRO A 165 -7.85 10.67 -1.93
N TYR A 166 -7.53 10.42 -0.66
CA TYR A 166 -8.41 10.72 0.47
C TYR A 166 -7.62 11.40 1.59
N SER A 167 -8.27 12.30 2.34
CA SER A 167 -7.61 13.03 3.43
C SER A 167 -7.31 12.11 4.61
N LEU A 168 -6.06 12.18 5.08
CA LEU A 168 -5.57 11.57 6.32
C LEU A 168 -5.70 12.51 7.53
N ASP A 169 -6.33 13.67 7.37
CA ASP A 169 -6.47 14.64 8.44
C ASP A 169 -7.35 14.06 9.55
N MET A 170 -6.74 13.92 10.73
CA MET A 170 -7.49 13.53 11.92
C MET A 170 -8.29 14.72 12.43
N LEU A 171 -9.55 14.46 12.78
CA LEU A 171 -10.29 15.41 13.61
C LEU A 171 -9.59 15.61 14.95
N GLY A 172 -9.32 16.87 15.28
CA GLY A 172 -8.74 17.26 16.56
C GLY A 172 -9.66 16.85 17.72
N GLY A 173 -9.07 16.29 18.78
CA GLY A 173 -9.78 15.89 20.01
C GLY A 173 -10.02 14.40 20.19
N GLY A 174 -9.71 13.58 19.18
CA GLY A 174 -9.92 12.13 19.23
C GLY A 174 -11.37 11.73 18.97
N LEU A 175 -11.56 10.65 18.21
CA LEU A 175 -12.88 10.15 17.80
C LEU A 175 -13.55 9.29 18.88
N SER A 176 -12.83 8.95 19.95
CA SER A 176 -13.26 7.99 20.98
C SER A 176 -14.41 8.49 21.88
N GLY A 177 -14.80 9.77 21.79
CA GLY A 177 -15.87 10.37 22.60
C GLY A 177 -17.16 10.68 21.84
N TRP A 178 -17.19 10.49 20.53
CA TRP A 178 -18.35 10.89 19.72
C TRP A 178 -19.29 9.71 19.54
N ALA A 179 -20.56 9.90 19.92
CA ALA A 179 -21.59 8.95 19.50
C ALA A 179 -21.72 9.00 17.97
N PRO A 180 -21.99 7.87 17.29
CA PRO A 180 -22.17 7.85 15.84
C PRO A 180 -23.29 8.78 15.32
N GLU A 181 -24.17 9.23 16.21
CA GLU A 181 -25.28 10.18 15.97
C GLU A 181 -24.81 11.63 15.87
N ASP A 182 -23.76 11.99 16.60
CA ASP A 182 -23.32 13.38 16.82
C ASP A 182 -22.17 13.79 15.88
N LEU A 183 -21.85 12.93 14.91
CA LEU A 183 -20.72 13.13 14.03
C LEU A 183 -20.98 14.24 13.02
N PRO A 184 -19.94 15.01 12.66
CA PRO A 184 -20.01 15.91 11.52
C PRO A 184 -20.39 15.16 10.22
N ASP A 185 -21.19 15.80 9.37
CA ASP A 185 -21.53 15.22 8.07
C ASP A 185 -20.32 15.12 7.13
N GLU A 186 -19.38 16.06 7.26
CA GLU A 186 -18.16 16.18 6.44
C GLU A 186 -16.98 15.35 6.98
N LEU A 187 -17.23 14.16 7.51
CA LEU A 187 -16.14 13.24 7.84
C LEU A 187 -15.52 12.62 6.59
N SER A 188 -14.18 12.61 6.54
CA SER A 188 -13.39 11.90 5.53
C SER A 188 -13.51 10.38 5.68
N LEU A 189 -13.14 9.66 4.60
CA LEU A 189 -13.07 8.19 4.59
C LEU A 189 -12.18 7.66 5.72
N TYR A 190 -11.02 8.28 5.94
CA TYR A 190 -10.10 7.93 7.02
C TYR A 190 -10.76 8.04 8.41
N ASN A 191 -11.47 9.14 8.67
CA ASN A 191 -12.12 9.35 9.96
C ASN A 191 -13.29 8.37 10.19
N ILE A 192 -14.09 8.08 9.15
CA ILE A 192 -15.17 7.09 9.25
C ILE A 192 -14.63 5.68 9.44
N ALA A 193 -13.57 5.31 8.70
CA ALA A 193 -12.91 4.04 8.90
C ALA A 193 -12.50 3.91 10.39
N ARG A 194 -11.82 4.92 10.92
CA ARG A 194 -11.31 4.92 12.30
C ARG A 194 -12.39 4.80 13.35
N LEU A 195 -13.50 5.48 13.15
CA LEU A 195 -14.57 5.49 14.11
C LEU A 195 -15.41 4.21 14.06
N TRP A 196 -15.77 3.74 12.86
CA TRP A 196 -16.72 2.63 12.72
C TRP A 196 -16.07 1.26 12.84
N TYR A 197 -14.77 1.19 12.56
CA TYR A 197 -14.01 -0.05 12.63
C TYR A 197 -12.96 -0.04 13.74
N GLY A 198 -12.75 1.07 14.45
CA GLY A 198 -11.92 1.10 15.65
C GLY A 198 -12.58 0.35 16.81
N ASP A 199 -11.78 -0.43 17.55
CA ASP A 199 -12.19 -1.10 18.79
C ASP A 199 -11.34 -0.56 19.95
N TYR A 200 -11.99 -0.09 21.00
CA TYR A 200 -11.33 0.41 22.21
C TYR A 200 -11.59 -0.58 23.35
N TRP A 201 -10.52 -1.03 23.99
CA TRP A 201 -10.57 -1.99 25.08
C TRP A 201 -10.34 -1.22 26.38
N ASP A 202 -11.42 -1.04 27.16
CA ASP A 202 -11.49 -0.11 28.29
C ASP A 202 -10.57 -0.47 29.48
N GLU A 203 -10.10 -1.72 29.60
CA GLU A 203 -9.37 -2.15 30.81
C GLU A 203 -7.86 -1.86 30.79
N ASP A 204 -7.24 -1.72 29.60
CA ASP A 204 -5.79 -1.50 29.45
C ASP A 204 -5.41 -0.33 28.50
N GLY A 205 -6.41 0.40 27.97
CA GLY A 205 -6.16 1.45 26.97
C GLY A 205 -5.71 0.90 25.61
N GLY A 206 -5.96 -0.39 25.36
CA GLY A 206 -5.69 -1.05 24.09
C GLY A 206 -6.60 -0.52 22.98
N HIS A 207 -6.04 -0.30 21.80
CA HIS A 207 -6.80 0.05 20.60
C HIS A 207 -6.56 -1.00 19.53
N GLY A 208 -7.63 -1.41 18.86
CA GLY A 208 -7.60 -2.32 17.72
C GLY A 208 -8.42 -1.76 16.58
N ILE A 209 -8.35 -2.42 15.43
CA ILE A 209 -9.22 -2.17 14.28
C ILE A 209 -9.85 -3.51 13.93
N ARG A 210 -11.16 -3.54 13.72
CA ARG A 210 -11.88 -4.70 13.23
C ARG A 210 -11.65 -4.81 11.73
N HIS A 211 -11.14 -5.94 11.28
CA HIS A 211 -11.00 -6.23 9.86
C HIS A 211 -12.36 -6.17 9.16
N ALA A 212 -12.44 -5.45 8.05
CA ALA A 212 -13.60 -5.44 7.19
C ALA A 212 -13.22 -5.06 5.76
N ASP A 213 -13.79 -5.80 4.81
CA ASP A 213 -13.77 -5.42 3.40
C ASP A 213 -14.81 -4.33 3.15
N LEU A 214 -14.36 -3.18 2.65
CA LEU A 214 -15.20 -2.08 2.22
C LEU A 214 -15.59 -2.31 0.75
N PRO A 215 -16.88 -2.50 0.43
CA PRO A 215 -17.33 -2.62 -0.96
C PRO A 215 -17.00 -1.34 -1.71
N CYS A 216 -16.42 -1.50 -2.89
CA CYS A 216 -16.02 -0.42 -3.77
C CYS A 216 -16.59 -0.67 -5.16
N VAL A 217 -17.10 0.38 -5.80
CA VAL A 217 -17.47 0.35 -7.20
C VAL A 217 -16.56 1.31 -7.94
N LEU A 218 -15.77 0.78 -8.87
CA LEU A 218 -15.00 1.57 -9.82
C LEU A 218 -15.82 1.74 -11.09
N THR A 219 -16.00 2.97 -11.55
CA THR A 219 -16.62 3.28 -12.84
C THR A 219 -15.62 4.02 -13.72
N LEU A 220 -15.39 3.51 -14.93
CA LEU A 220 -14.47 4.07 -15.91
C LEU A 220 -15.23 4.81 -16.98
N TYR A 221 -14.66 5.92 -17.46
CA TYR A 221 -15.26 6.76 -18.50
C TYR A 221 -14.27 7.04 -19.63
N ASP A 222 -14.79 7.14 -20.86
CA ASP A 222 -14.03 7.63 -22.01
C ASP A 222 -13.93 9.18 -21.99
N GLY A 223 -13.14 9.74 -22.90
CA GLY A 223 -12.94 11.19 -23.01
C GLY A 223 -14.18 12.00 -23.38
N SER A 224 -15.29 11.35 -23.74
CA SER A 224 -16.59 11.99 -23.93
C SER A 224 -17.47 11.98 -22.67
N GLY A 225 -17.01 11.33 -21.60
CA GLY A 225 -17.75 11.14 -20.35
C GLY A 225 -18.75 9.98 -20.39
N ARG A 226 -18.68 9.10 -21.39
CA ARG A 226 -19.51 7.89 -21.46
C ARG A 226 -18.87 6.79 -20.62
N GLU A 227 -19.70 6.11 -19.82
CA GLU A 227 -19.29 4.95 -19.04
C GLU A 227 -18.80 3.82 -19.97
N LEU A 228 -17.59 3.33 -19.71
CA LEU A 228 -16.97 2.22 -20.41
C LEU A 228 -17.24 0.90 -19.68
N GLU A 229 -16.92 0.88 -18.39
CA GLU A 229 -16.97 -0.34 -17.59
C GLU A 229 -17.11 -0.03 -16.11
N ARG A 230 -17.65 -1.01 -15.39
CA ARG A 230 -17.88 -0.96 -13.95
C ARG A 230 -17.33 -2.22 -13.30
N TYR A 231 -16.58 -2.05 -12.21
CA TYR A 231 -15.98 -3.14 -11.45
C TYR A 231 -16.46 -3.08 -10.00
N ASP A 232 -16.98 -4.20 -9.51
CA ASP A 232 -17.26 -4.41 -8.09
C ASP A 232 -16.00 -4.98 -7.42
N LEU A 233 -15.39 -4.18 -6.56
CA LEU A 233 -14.10 -4.43 -5.91
C LEU A 233 -14.24 -4.30 -4.39
N SER A 234 -13.16 -4.58 -3.65
CA SER A 234 -13.10 -4.34 -2.21
C SER A 234 -11.76 -3.77 -1.78
N ILE A 235 -11.79 -2.98 -0.71
CA ILE A 235 -10.60 -2.45 -0.04
C ILE A 235 -10.61 -2.94 1.40
N ASP A 236 -9.48 -3.43 1.89
CA ASP A 236 -9.37 -3.83 3.29
C ASP A 236 -9.25 -2.54 4.10
N ASN A 237 -10.11 -2.37 5.11
CA ASN A 237 -10.10 -1.17 5.91
C ASN A 237 -8.76 -0.93 6.61
N TYR A 238 -7.94 -1.95 6.90
CA TYR A 238 -6.58 -1.78 7.41
C TYR A 238 -5.71 -0.92 6.48
N GLU A 239 -5.91 -1.05 5.17
CA GLU A 239 -5.17 -0.28 4.16
C GLU A 239 -5.51 1.23 4.21
N ILE A 240 -6.71 1.58 4.66
CA ILE A 240 -7.14 2.98 4.84
C ILE A 240 -6.42 3.63 6.02
N PHE A 241 -6.05 2.84 7.03
CA PHE A 241 -5.34 3.34 8.21
C PHE A 241 -3.84 3.47 8.01
N PHE A 242 -3.30 2.69 7.09
CA PHE A 242 -1.88 2.49 6.99
C PHE A 242 -1.21 3.64 6.22
N ASN A 243 -0.43 4.44 6.97
CA ASN A 243 0.47 5.47 6.47
C ASN A 243 1.94 5.06 6.67
#